data_AF-A0A9N9E9G3-F1
#
_entry.id   AF-A0A9N9E9G3-F1
#
_cell.length_a   1.000
_cell.length_b   1.000
_cell.length_c   1.000
_cell.angle_alpha   90.00
_cell.angle_beta   90.00
_cell.angle_gamma   90.00
#
_symmetry.space_group_name_H-M   'P 1'
#
loop_
_entity.id
_entity.type
_entity.pdbx_description
1 polymer ?
#
loop_
_entity_poly.entity_id
_entity_poly.type
_entity_poly.pdbx_seq_one_letter_code
_entity_poly.pdbx_strand_id
1 'polypeptide(L)' 'PGFLKTQEYPNGLELDIFYPQYGFAIVVQGIQHEKYHEFFHGGDPNSFIKQQARDQLKKKLCEENWIAL' A
#
# COMPACT_ATOMS: atom_id res chain seq x y z
N PRO A 1 0.77 -11.06 -3.89
CA PRO A 1 0.10 -11.43 -5.16
C PRO A 1 0.94 -11.00 -6.37
N GLY A 2 0.88 -11.71 -7.50
CA GLY A 2 1.72 -11.39 -8.67
C GLY A 2 1.51 -9.96 -9.20
N PHE A 3 0.27 -9.49 -9.22
CA PHE A 3 -0.11 -8.17 -9.72
C PHE A 3 0.39 -6.99 -8.88
N LEU A 4 0.87 -7.23 -7.64
CA LEU A 4 1.43 -6.19 -6.79
C LEU A 4 2.92 -5.95 -7.05
N LYS A 5 3.55 -6.75 -7.93
CA LYS A 5 4.97 -6.62 -8.29
C LYS A 5 5.17 -5.53 -9.33
N THR A 6 6.17 -4.70 -9.12
CA THR A 6 6.62 -3.69 -10.10
C THR A 6 8.14 -3.74 -10.25
N GLN A 7 8.71 -2.95 -11.16
CA GLN A 7 10.16 -2.82 -11.28
C GLN A 7 10.81 -2.29 -10.00
N GLU A 8 10.13 -1.41 -9.27
CA GLU A 8 10.56 -0.86 -7.99
C GLU A 8 10.31 -1.84 -6.82
N TYR A 9 9.23 -2.62 -6.89
CA TYR A 9 8.81 -3.58 -5.87
C TYR A 9 8.79 -5.00 -6.44
N PRO A 10 9.96 -5.66 -6.64
CA PRO A 10 10.02 -6.98 -7.28
C PRO A 10 9.37 -8.10 -6.44
N ASN A 11 9.33 -7.92 -5.12
CA ASN A 11 8.65 -8.82 -4.19
C ASN A 11 7.15 -8.53 -4.06
N GLY A 12 6.70 -7.38 -4.57
CA GLY A 12 5.34 -6.89 -4.51
C GLY A 12 5.06 -6.02 -3.28
N LEU A 13 4.04 -5.17 -3.39
CA LEU A 13 3.48 -4.44 -2.26
C LEU A 13 2.68 -5.38 -1.34
N GLU A 14 2.61 -5.03 -0.05
CA GLU A 14 1.96 -5.84 0.98
C GLU A 14 0.48 -5.48 1.17
N LEU A 15 -0.35 -6.49 1.47
CA LEU A 15 -1.74 -6.36 1.89
C LEU A 15 -1.87 -7.07 3.23
N ASP A 16 -2.56 -6.49 4.22
CA ASP A 16 -2.68 -7.11 5.54
C ASP A 16 -3.54 -8.37 5.48
N ILE A 17 -4.67 -8.29 4.76
CA ILE A 17 -5.56 -9.43 4.51
C ILE A 17 -5.90 -9.46 3.03
N PHE A 18 -5.76 -10.62 2.38
CA PHE A 18 -6.09 -10.80 0.97
C PHE A 18 -6.96 -12.04 0.78
N TYR A 19 -8.16 -11.85 0.22
CA TYR A 19 -9.14 -12.90 -0.05
C TYR A 19 -9.41 -13.01 -1.56
N PRO A 20 -8.56 -13.72 -2.31
CA PRO A 20 -8.64 -13.77 -3.78
C PRO A 20 -9.95 -14.38 -4.29
N GLN A 21 -10.54 -15.32 -3.56
CA GLN A 21 -11.78 -16.00 -3.95
C GLN A 21 -12.98 -15.04 -4.02
N TYR A 22 -12.96 -13.97 -3.22
CA TYR A 22 -14.03 -12.97 -3.17
C TYR A 22 -13.62 -11.64 -3.82
N GLY A 23 -12.42 -11.57 -4.42
CA GLY A 23 -11.94 -10.38 -5.09
C GLY A 23 -11.78 -9.17 -4.18
N PHE A 24 -11.35 -9.34 -2.93
CA PHE A 24 -11.07 -8.22 -2.04
C PHE A 24 -9.80 -8.39 -1.19
N ALA A 25 -9.31 -7.25 -0.70
CA ALA A 25 -8.24 -7.13 0.26
C ALA A 25 -8.65 -6.13 1.35
N ILE A 26 -7.95 -6.16 2.49
CA ILE A 26 -8.10 -5.17 3.56
C ILE A 26 -6.70 -4.66 3.87
N VAL A 27 -6.59 -3.33 3.99
CA VAL A 27 -5.38 -2.65 4.46
C VAL A 27 -5.73 -1.81 5.69
N VAL A 28 -5.07 -2.06 6.81
CA VAL A 28 -5.27 -1.36 8.08
C VAL A 28 -4.44 -0.08 8.08
N GLN A 29 -5.11 1.07 8.03
CA GLN A 29 -4.44 2.37 8.02
C GLN A 29 -4.31 2.95 9.43
N GLY A 30 -3.08 2.94 9.98
CA GLY A 30 -2.74 3.71 11.18
C GLY A 30 -2.54 5.21 10.90
N ILE A 31 -2.37 6.01 11.96
CA ILE A 31 -2.20 7.48 11.87
C ILE A 31 -1.10 7.93 10.90
N GLN A 32 -0.07 7.09 10.72
CA GLN A 32 1.04 7.31 9.80
C GLN A 32 0.62 7.46 8.33
N HIS A 33 -0.53 6.89 7.92
CA HIS A 33 -1.01 6.98 6.54
C HIS A 33 -1.67 8.33 6.23
N GLU A 34 -2.30 8.95 7.24
CA GLU A 34 -2.98 10.23 7.08
C GLU A 34 -2.08 11.42 7.40
N LYS A 35 -1.17 11.27 8.36
CA LYS A 35 -0.36 12.37 8.89
C LYS A 35 1.09 11.94 9.06
N TYR A 36 1.99 12.89 8.79
CA TYR A 36 3.38 12.77 9.19
C TYR A 36 3.45 12.61 10.71
N HIS A 37 4.28 11.66 11.12
CA HIS A 37 4.55 11.37 12.52
C HIS A 37 6.03 11.00 12.63
N GLU A 38 6.78 11.78 13.41
CA GLU A 38 8.24 11.72 13.48
C GLU A 38 8.76 10.30 13.77
N PHE A 39 8.14 9.61 14.73
CA PHE A 39 8.50 8.22 15.07
C PHE A 39 8.36 7.23 13.90
N PHE A 40 7.28 7.33 13.11
CA PHE A 40 7.01 6.40 12.01
C PHE A 40 7.77 6.75 10.73
N HIS A 41 8.22 7.99 10.59
CA HIS A 41 8.86 8.51 9.37
C HIS A 41 10.35 8.83 9.57
N GLY A 42 10.91 8.52 10.75
CA GLY A 42 12.34 8.67 11.03
C GLY A 42 12.84 10.11 10.95
N GLY A 43 11.98 11.09 11.22
CA GLY A 43 12.35 12.51 11.10
C GLY A 43 12.35 13.07 9.66
N ASP A 44 12.11 12.26 8.63
CA ASP A 44 12.15 12.69 7.22
C ASP A 44 10.74 12.78 6.61
N PRO A 45 10.23 14.00 6.32
CA PRO A 45 8.95 14.19 5.64
C PRO A 45 8.85 13.48 4.27
N ASN A 46 9.97 13.23 3.59
CA ASN A 46 9.94 12.51 2.31
C ASN A 46 9.53 11.06 2.48
N SER A 47 9.79 10.44 3.64
CA SER A 47 9.32 9.09 3.96
C SER A 47 7.78 9.01 3.94
N PHE A 48 7.10 10.06 4.41
CA PHE A 48 5.64 10.15 4.36
C PHE A 48 5.13 10.29 2.92
N ILE A 49 5.76 11.14 2.10
CA ILE A 49 5.39 11.30 0.68
C ILE A 49 5.57 9.98 -0.08
N LYS A 50 6.68 9.27 0.15
CA LYS A 50 6.93 7.93 -0.43
C LYS A 50 5.90 6.91 0.06
N GLN A 51 5.47 6.98 1.32
CA GLN A 51 4.41 6.11 1.83
C GLN A 51 3.07 6.38 1.14
N GLN A 52 2.67 7.65 1.01
CA GLN A 52 1.46 8.02 0.28
C GLN A 52 1.50 7.54 -1.18
N ALA A 53 2.63 7.71 -1.87
CA ALA A 53 2.80 7.24 -3.23
C ALA A 53 2.63 5.71 -3.34
N ARG A 54 3.20 4.96 -2.39
CA ARG A 54 3.01 3.49 -2.31
C ARG A 54 1.56 3.10 -2.05
N ASP A 55 0.86 3.81 -1.17
CA ASP A 55 -0.55 3.55 -0.88
C ASP A 55 -1.45 3.80 -2.10
N GLN A 56 -1.18 4.87 -2.85
CA GLN A 56 -1.89 5.17 -4.10
C GLN A 56 -1.60 4.13 -5.18
N LEU A 57 -0.34 3.73 -5.34
CA LEU A 57 0.04 2.67 -6.27
C LEU A 57 -0.66 1.34 -5.92
N LYS A 58 -0.73 1.00 -4.63
CA LYS A 58 -1.42 -0.20 -4.15
C LYS A 58 -2.91 -0.19 -4.50
N LYS A 59 -3.59 0.94 -4.27
CA LYS A 59 -5.00 1.13 -4.64
C LYS A 59 -5.21 0.94 -6.13
N LYS A 60 -4.39 1.60 -6.96
CA LYS A 60 -4.45 1.49 -8.42
C LYS A 60 -4.25 0.06 -8.91
N LEU A 61 -3.24 -0.65 -8.40
CA LEU A 61 -2.97 -2.04 -8.79
C LEU A 61 -4.13 -2.97 -8.40
N CYS A 62 -4.81 -2.72 -7.28
CA CYS A 62 -5.98 -3.50 -6.88
C CYS A 62 -7.18 -3.20 -7.79
N GLU A 63 -7.44 -1.93 -8.09
CA GLU A 63 -8.51 -1.52 -9.01
C GLU A 63 -8.33 -2.12 -10.42
N GLU A 64 -7.12 -2.06 -10.99
CA GLU A 64 -6.80 -2.64 -12.30
C GLU A 64 -6.99 -4.16 -12.35
N ASN A 65 -6.91 -4.83 -11.20
CA ASN A 65 -7.05 -6.28 -11.07
C ASN A 65 -8.40 -6.69 -10.47
N TRP A 66 -9.38 -5.78 -10.42
CA TRP A 66 -10.73 -6.02 -9.90
C TRP A 66 -10.74 -6.54 -8.46
N ILE A 67 -9.82 -6.05 -7.65
CA ILE A 67 -9.73 -6.31 -6.21
C ILE A 67 -10.28 -5.10 -5.45
N ALA A 68 -11.36 -5.30 -4.70
CA ALA A 68 -11.88 -4.29 -3.78
C ALA A 68 -10.92 -4.13 -2.59
N LEU A 69 -10.65 -2.89 -2.17
CA LEU A 69 -9.65 -2.58 -1.13
C LEU A 69 -10.23 -1.69 -0.02
#